data_AF-A0AAD1GYV4-F1
#
_entry.id   AF-A0AAD1GYV4-F1
#
_cell.length_a   1.000
_cell.length_b   1.000
_cell.length_c   1.000
_cell.angle_alpha   90.00
_cell.angle_beta   90.00
_cell.angle_gamma   90.00
#
_symmetry.space_group_name_H-M   'P 1'
#
loop_
_entity.id
_entity.type
_entity.pdbx_description
1 polymer ?
#
loop_
_entity_poly.entity_id
_entity_poly.type
_entity_poly.pdbx_seq_one_letter_code
_entity_poly.pdbx_strand_id
1 'polypeptide(L)'
;MGVVVDGRAVDRTNLHRVWKVVLVGIAVIVAIACCFVPVIAVALGLFVVLLLCARLVYPRRDRYIPNLYARDIDTYDPEYRAFIRGTISNLRRHRIRSHTLLWEAAQLPAASIDNAQELLLDLGVWIGWSTRLISDVCGRTVYGFDTFSGLVEDWELEDLTVLKRGSFSLSQPLAQRFVRDTGVTLHDGVPDALGRNVEFIKGSTYDTLAPFLAERPGAPIRLFHMDLDTYESCLHALETCKDRFVEGSILVFDEYLVTSSEMRAFYEFQRRYQLEWRYRAWGLEIMEMNIEMIPGRWKRLWYYFTAIAFYWLLADGRYVWMPFSKRFWRFWLGAPLSDIVFMLGAAGQRKSVSLEITGLGKLERERDRI
;
A
#
# COMPACT_ATOMS: atom_id res chain seq x y z
N MET A 1 10.74 -82.15 -9.37
CA MET A 1 10.97 -80.84 -10.02
C MET A 1 11.66 -79.94 -9.02
N GLY A 2 12.99 -79.88 -9.04
CA GLY A 2 13.77 -78.97 -8.21
C GLY A 2 14.12 -77.72 -9.01
N VAL A 3 13.65 -76.56 -8.56
CA VAL A 3 13.98 -75.27 -9.16
C VAL A 3 15.32 -74.83 -8.59
N VAL A 4 16.34 -74.77 -9.45
CA VAL A 4 17.64 -74.16 -9.14
C VAL A 4 17.42 -72.66 -9.06
N VAL A 5 17.52 -72.08 -7.87
CA VAL A 5 17.56 -70.63 -7.66
C VAL A 5 19.01 -70.19 -7.88
N ASP A 6 19.26 -69.53 -9.02
CA ASP A 6 20.53 -68.92 -9.37
C ASP A 6 20.78 -67.71 -8.46
N GLY A 7 21.57 -67.91 -7.41
CA GLY A 7 22.00 -66.88 -6.48
C GLY A 7 23.04 -65.97 -7.12
N ARG A 8 22.62 -65.08 -8.04
CA ARG A 8 23.45 -63.94 -8.43
C ARG A 8 23.62 -63.05 -7.19
N ALA A 9 24.78 -63.15 -6.55
CA ALA A 9 25.22 -62.18 -5.56
C ALA A 9 25.17 -60.80 -6.22
N VAL A 10 24.12 -60.03 -5.91
CA VAL A 10 24.03 -58.62 -6.31
C VAL A 10 25.22 -57.96 -5.66
N ASP A 11 26.23 -57.67 -6.47
CA ASP A 11 27.51 -57.13 -6.06
C ASP A 11 27.29 -55.74 -5.43
N ARG A 12 27.03 -55.73 -4.11
CA ARG A 12 26.79 -54.55 -3.28
C ARG A 12 27.98 -53.58 -3.30
N THR A 13 29.14 -54.00 -3.81
CA THR A 13 30.32 -53.15 -3.93
C THR A 13 30.18 -52.09 -5.02
N ASN A 14 29.37 -52.33 -6.07
CA ASN A 14 29.17 -51.35 -7.14
C ASN A 14 28.34 -50.14 -6.69
N LEU A 15 27.26 -50.36 -5.93
CA LEU A 15 26.46 -49.27 -5.37
C LEU A 15 27.28 -48.39 -4.43
N HIS A 16 28.13 -49.01 -3.60
CA HIS A 16 28.99 -48.28 -2.66
C HIS A 16 30.12 -47.50 -3.36
N ARG A 17 30.60 -47.98 -4.52
CA ARG A 17 31.53 -47.23 -5.39
C ARG A 17 30.84 -46.05 -6.06
N VAL A 18 29.62 -46.24 -6.59
CA VAL A 18 28.83 -45.16 -7.20
C VAL A 18 28.57 -44.05 -6.18
N TRP A 19 28.16 -44.39 -4.95
CA TRP A 19 27.99 -43.40 -3.87
C TRP A 19 29.28 -42.65 -3.51
N LYS A 20 30.43 -43.34 -3.48
CA LYS A 20 31.72 -42.69 -3.25
C LYS A 20 32.09 -41.72 -4.37
N VAL A 21 31.85 -42.10 -5.64
CA VAL A 21 32.09 -41.22 -6.79
C VAL A 21 31.19 -39.99 -6.75
N VAL A 22 29.90 -40.16 -6.40
CA VAL A 22 28.97 -39.04 -6.22
C VAL A 22 29.42 -38.11 -5.08
N LEU A 23 29.82 -38.65 -3.94
CA LEU A 23 30.32 -37.86 -2.80
C LEU A 23 31.60 -37.09 -3.14
N VAL A 24 32.55 -37.72 -3.85
CA VAL A 24 33.76 -37.05 -4.34
C VAL A 24 33.40 -35.97 -5.37
N GLY A 25 32.47 -36.24 -6.28
CA GLY A 25 31.96 -35.25 -7.24
C GLY A 25 31.35 -34.03 -6.56
N ILE A 26 30.50 -34.24 -5.54
CA ILE A 26 29.92 -33.16 -4.73
C ILE A 26 31.04 -32.39 -4.00
N ALA A 27 31.99 -33.08 -3.38
CA ALA A 27 33.10 -32.45 -2.67
C ALA A 27 33.96 -31.58 -3.60
N VAL A 28 34.22 -32.03 -4.83
CA VAL A 28 34.94 -31.26 -5.85
C VAL A 28 34.12 -30.05 -6.30
N ILE A 29 32.82 -30.19 -6.54
CA ILE A 29 31.94 -29.07 -6.90
C ILE A 29 31.91 -28.02 -5.78
N VAL A 30 31.80 -28.45 -4.53
CA VAL A 30 31.84 -27.56 -3.35
C VAL A 30 33.20 -26.88 -3.23
N ALA A 31 34.30 -27.61 -3.40
CA ALA A 31 35.65 -27.03 -3.36
C ALA A 31 35.86 -26.00 -4.47
N ILE A 32 35.41 -26.27 -5.69
CA ILE A 32 35.45 -25.34 -6.82
C ILE A 32 34.60 -24.11 -6.49
N ALA A 33 33.37 -24.27 -6.00
CA ALA A 33 32.51 -23.16 -5.60
C ALA A 33 33.19 -22.30 -4.52
N CYS A 34 33.82 -22.91 -3.51
CA CYS A 34 34.58 -22.22 -2.47
C CYS A 34 35.77 -21.43 -3.01
N CYS A 35 36.44 -21.88 -4.07
CA CYS A 35 37.51 -21.12 -4.73
C CYS A 35 36.98 -19.87 -5.46
N PHE A 36 35.74 -19.89 -5.94
CA PHE A 36 35.12 -18.73 -6.60
C PHE A 36 34.52 -17.72 -5.60
N VAL A 37 34.14 -18.15 -4.39
CA VAL A 37 33.64 -17.25 -3.32
C VAL A 37 34.56 -16.04 -3.08
N PRO A 38 35.88 -16.17 -2.87
CA PRO A 38 36.75 -15.01 -2.64
C PRO A 38 36.86 -14.10 -3.87
N VAL A 39 36.85 -14.66 -5.09
CA VAL A 39 36.87 -13.86 -6.33
C VAL A 39 35.58 -13.04 -6.45
N ILE A 40 34.43 -13.66 -6.19
CA ILE A 40 33.12 -13.00 -6.19
C ILE A 40 33.08 -11.92 -5.10
N ALA A 41 33.58 -12.21 -3.91
CA ALA A 41 33.64 -11.25 -2.81
C ALA A 41 34.50 -10.02 -3.14
N VAL A 42 35.67 -10.21 -3.76
CA VAL A 42 36.52 -9.11 -4.23
C VAL A 42 35.82 -8.29 -5.31
N ALA A 43 35.18 -8.93 -6.29
CA ALA A 43 34.44 -8.25 -7.34
C ALA A 43 33.27 -7.42 -6.77
N LEU A 44 32.50 -7.98 -5.83
CA LEU A 44 31.44 -7.26 -5.12
C LEU A 44 31.99 -6.09 -4.28
N GLY A 45 33.12 -6.29 -3.59
CA GLY A 45 33.79 -5.24 -2.83
C GLY A 45 34.23 -4.07 -3.72
N LEU A 46 34.88 -4.36 -4.85
CA LEU A 46 35.25 -3.35 -5.84
C LEU A 46 34.02 -2.63 -6.40
N PHE A 47 32.94 -3.35 -6.68
CA PHE A 47 31.69 -2.76 -7.14
C PHE A 47 31.09 -1.81 -6.09
N VAL A 48 31.06 -2.19 -4.81
CA VAL A 48 30.59 -1.31 -3.73
C VAL A 48 31.47 -0.06 -3.61
N VAL A 49 32.79 -0.20 -3.68
CA VAL A 49 33.72 0.96 -3.65
C VAL A 49 33.46 1.88 -4.83
N LEU A 50 33.28 1.35 -6.04
CA LEU A 50 32.93 2.13 -7.23
C LEU A 50 31.61 2.88 -7.05
N LEU A 51 30.59 2.26 -6.46
CA LEU A 51 29.31 2.92 -6.16
C LEU A 51 29.47 4.04 -5.14
N LEU A 52 30.27 3.84 -4.10
CA LEU A 52 30.57 4.88 -3.11
C LEU A 52 31.32 6.06 -3.75
N CYS A 53 32.33 5.81 -4.57
CA CYS A 53 33.04 6.84 -5.32
C CYS A 53 32.11 7.58 -6.28
N ALA A 54 31.30 6.85 -7.05
CA ALA A 54 30.33 7.43 -7.98
C ALA A 54 29.34 8.34 -7.25
N ARG A 55 28.89 7.95 -6.05
CA ARG A 55 28.00 8.74 -5.19
C ARG A 55 28.68 9.99 -4.62
N LEU A 56 29.97 9.94 -4.30
CA LEU A 56 30.72 11.10 -3.82
C LEU A 56 30.79 12.20 -4.88
N VAL A 57 30.97 11.82 -6.15
CA VAL A 57 31.06 12.77 -7.28
C VAL A 57 29.73 13.03 -7.98
N TYR A 58 28.65 12.33 -7.60
CA TYR A 58 27.35 12.45 -8.26
C TYR A 58 26.75 13.87 -8.05
N PRO A 59 26.54 14.64 -9.13
CA PRO A 59 25.93 15.96 -9.02
C PRO A 59 24.43 15.82 -8.73
N ARG A 60 23.84 16.84 -8.07
CA ARG A 60 22.39 16.95 -7.83
C ARG A 60 21.80 15.96 -6.82
N ARG A 61 22.21 16.11 -5.55
CA ARG A 61 21.65 15.37 -4.42
C ARG A 61 20.25 15.87 -4.03
N ASP A 62 19.49 15.01 -3.37
CA ASP A 62 18.24 15.36 -2.66
C ASP A 62 17.06 15.77 -3.58
N ARG A 63 17.00 15.16 -4.76
CA ARG A 63 15.99 15.43 -5.81
C ARG A 63 14.92 14.35 -5.97
N TYR A 64 14.99 13.25 -5.23
CA TYR A 64 14.11 12.10 -5.45
C TYR A 64 13.41 11.71 -4.16
N ILE A 65 12.13 11.38 -4.28
CA ILE A 65 11.37 10.80 -3.18
C ILE A 65 11.66 9.30 -3.15
N PRO A 66 11.97 8.73 -1.98
CA PRO A 66 12.06 7.29 -1.76
C PRO A 66 11.07 6.48 -2.61
N ASN A 67 9.78 6.65 -2.36
CA ASN A 67 8.75 5.71 -2.80
C ASN A 67 8.17 6.05 -4.18
N LEU A 68 8.48 7.25 -4.68
CA LEU A 68 8.16 7.69 -6.03
C LEU A 68 9.25 7.28 -7.04
N TYR A 69 10.30 6.59 -6.58
CA TYR A 69 11.49 5.99 -7.26
C TYR A 69 12.21 6.77 -8.39
N ALA A 70 11.67 7.88 -8.88
CA ALA A 70 11.89 8.27 -10.26
C ALA A 70 11.54 9.73 -10.56
N ARG A 71 10.57 10.31 -9.86
CA ARG A 71 10.18 11.68 -10.14
C ARG A 71 11.09 12.64 -9.41
N ASP A 72 11.69 13.49 -10.22
CA ASP A 72 12.54 14.56 -9.77
C ASP A 72 11.67 15.65 -9.14
N ILE A 73 11.79 15.85 -7.83
CA ILE A 73 10.97 16.84 -7.12
C ILE A 73 11.31 18.26 -7.53
N ASP A 74 12.41 18.46 -8.28
CA ASP A 74 12.72 19.77 -8.86
C ASP A 74 11.71 20.21 -9.93
N THR A 75 10.88 19.30 -10.45
CA THR A 75 9.78 19.66 -11.36
C THR A 75 8.62 20.34 -10.64
N TYR A 76 8.52 20.17 -9.32
CA TYR A 76 7.48 20.80 -8.51
C TYR A 76 7.91 22.19 -8.02
N ASP A 77 6.92 23.00 -7.69
CA ASP A 77 7.14 24.31 -7.10
C ASP A 77 7.92 24.20 -5.76
N PRO A 78 8.68 25.24 -5.38
CA PRO A 78 9.52 25.18 -4.19
C PRO A 78 8.77 24.87 -2.89
N GLU A 79 7.51 25.32 -2.77
CA GLU A 79 6.70 25.13 -1.57
C GLU A 79 6.26 23.67 -1.45
N TYR A 80 5.74 23.07 -2.53
CA TYR A 80 5.37 21.66 -2.52
C TYR A 80 6.60 20.75 -2.35
N ARG A 81 7.75 21.13 -2.91
CA ARG A 81 9.01 20.43 -2.67
C ARG A 81 9.41 20.44 -1.19
N ALA A 82 9.27 21.59 -0.53
CA ALA A 82 9.55 21.73 0.90
C ALA A 82 8.57 20.89 1.73
N PHE A 83 7.28 20.88 1.35
CA PHE A 83 6.26 20.02 1.94
C PHE A 83 6.65 18.54 1.87
N ILE A 84 6.97 18.03 0.68
CA ILE A 84 7.41 16.64 0.46
C ILE A 84 8.60 16.29 1.36
N ARG A 85 9.63 17.14 1.41
CA ARG A 85 10.80 16.92 2.27
C ARG A 85 10.43 16.87 3.75
N GLY A 86 9.55 17.77 4.19
CA GLY A 86 9.01 17.78 5.55
C GLY A 86 8.24 16.49 5.87
N THR A 87 7.38 16.06 4.96
CA THR A 87 6.61 14.81 5.04
C THR A 87 7.52 13.60 5.25
N ILE A 88 8.48 13.37 4.36
CA ILE A 88 9.38 12.22 4.45
C ILE A 88 10.20 12.27 5.75
N SER A 89 10.69 13.44 6.14
CA SER A 89 11.44 13.61 7.40
C SER A 89 10.60 13.26 8.62
N ASN A 90 9.33 13.69 8.63
CA ASN A 90 8.42 13.45 9.74
C ASN A 90 7.97 11.98 9.81
N LEU A 91 7.58 11.40 8.68
CA LEU A 91 7.07 10.03 8.62
C LEU A 91 8.10 9.00 9.09
N ARG A 92 9.40 9.19 8.86
CA ARG A 92 10.44 8.27 9.37
C ARG A 92 10.33 7.91 10.86
N ARG A 93 9.76 8.81 11.69
CA ARG A 93 9.57 8.59 13.14
C ARG A 93 8.24 7.92 13.51
N HIS A 94 7.32 7.79 12.57
CA HIS A 94 5.94 7.35 12.79
C HIS A 94 5.65 5.98 12.18
N ARG A 95 6.69 5.16 11.97
CA ARG A 95 6.51 3.83 11.39
C ARG A 95 5.83 2.90 12.39
N ILE A 96 4.73 2.29 11.98
CA ILE A 96 4.07 1.20 12.72
C ILE A 96 4.32 -0.16 12.06
N ARG A 97 4.04 -1.23 12.79
CA ARG A 97 4.12 -2.61 12.27
C ARG A 97 2.79 -3.14 11.74
N SER A 98 1.68 -2.52 12.16
CA SER A 98 0.31 -2.90 11.80
C SER A 98 -0.20 -2.06 10.63
N HIS A 99 -1.39 -2.41 10.14
CA HIS A 99 -2.10 -1.64 9.14
C HIS A 99 -2.53 -0.27 9.69
N THR A 100 -2.27 0.83 8.97
CA THR A 100 -2.52 2.21 9.42
C THR A 100 -4.00 2.45 9.75
N LEU A 101 -4.90 2.07 8.84
CA LEU A 101 -6.34 2.25 9.02
C LEU A 101 -6.88 1.52 10.26
N LEU A 102 -6.48 0.25 10.45
CA LEU A 102 -6.93 -0.53 11.60
C LEU A 102 -6.29 -0.05 12.90
N TRP A 103 -5.05 0.42 12.82
CA TRP A 103 -4.36 1.01 13.97
C TRP A 103 -5.06 2.28 14.45
N GLU A 104 -5.50 3.15 13.55
CA GLU A 104 -6.28 4.34 13.92
C GLU A 104 -7.69 3.96 14.40
N ALA A 105 -8.37 3.05 13.70
CA ALA A 105 -9.69 2.57 14.11
C ALA A 105 -9.68 1.97 15.54
N ALA A 106 -8.64 1.22 15.90
CA ALA A 106 -8.47 0.62 17.22
C ALA A 106 -8.25 1.65 18.35
N GLN A 107 -7.83 2.86 18.01
CA GLN A 107 -7.60 3.93 18.98
C GLN A 107 -8.80 4.87 19.13
N LEU A 108 -9.86 4.68 18.33
CA LEU A 108 -11.08 5.44 18.51
C LEU A 108 -11.74 5.06 19.84
N PRO A 109 -12.32 6.04 20.56
CA PRO A 109 -13.13 5.75 21.73
C PRO A 109 -14.27 4.81 21.38
N ALA A 110 -14.62 3.92 22.31
CA ALA A 110 -15.78 3.05 22.17
C ALA A 110 -17.06 3.87 21.94
N ALA A 111 -18.04 3.25 21.28
CA ALA A 111 -19.33 3.87 21.03
C ALA A 111 -19.96 4.37 22.34
N SER A 112 -20.38 5.63 22.35
CA SER A 112 -21.03 6.30 23.48
C SER A 112 -22.06 7.31 22.98
N ILE A 113 -22.90 7.82 23.87
CA ILE A 113 -23.90 8.86 23.52
C ILE A 113 -23.20 10.11 22.96
N ASP A 114 -22.05 10.47 23.52
CA ASP A 114 -21.31 11.69 23.16
C ASP A 114 -20.71 11.63 21.74
N ASN A 115 -20.41 10.42 21.25
CA ASN A 115 -19.83 10.20 19.92
C ASN A 115 -20.79 9.53 18.93
N ALA A 116 -22.08 9.41 19.27
CA ALA A 116 -23.07 8.71 18.46
C ALA A 116 -23.32 9.37 17.10
N GLN A 117 -23.08 10.68 16.99
CA GLN A 117 -23.28 11.47 15.75
C GLN A 117 -22.01 11.59 14.91
N GLU A 118 -20.86 11.18 15.42
CA GLU A 118 -19.60 11.23 14.67
C GLU A 118 -19.59 10.20 13.54
N LEU A 119 -19.09 10.62 12.37
CA LEU A 119 -19.05 9.84 11.15
C LEU A 119 -17.67 9.18 10.97
N LEU A 120 -17.68 7.90 10.61
CA LEU A 120 -16.52 7.15 10.12
C LEU A 120 -16.76 6.86 8.64
N LEU A 121 -16.00 7.52 7.77
CA LEU A 121 -16.15 7.42 6.32
C LEU A 121 -15.01 6.59 5.74
N ASP A 122 -15.37 5.67 4.84
CA ASP A 122 -14.45 4.84 4.06
C ASP A 122 -14.73 5.05 2.57
N LEU A 123 -13.82 5.72 1.86
CA LEU A 123 -14.04 6.17 0.48
C LEU A 123 -13.19 5.36 -0.49
N GLY A 124 -13.86 4.60 -1.37
CA GLY A 124 -13.23 3.57 -2.20
C GLY A 124 -13.05 2.29 -1.39
N VAL A 125 -13.98 1.33 -1.53
CA VAL A 125 -14.05 0.17 -0.62
C VAL A 125 -13.97 -1.17 -1.35
N TRP A 126 -14.17 -1.17 -2.67
CA TRP A 126 -14.21 -2.36 -3.52
C TRP A 126 -15.19 -3.42 -3.00
N ILE A 127 -14.71 -4.48 -2.35
CA ILE A 127 -15.55 -5.54 -1.76
C ILE A 127 -15.97 -5.26 -0.30
N GLY A 128 -15.53 -4.15 0.28
CA GLY A 128 -15.97 -3.62 1.57
C GLY A 128 -15.25 -4.19 2.80
N TRP A 129 -14.10 -4.86 2.64
CA TRP A 129 -13.39 -5.44 3.79
C TRP A 129 -12.74 -4.40 4.70
N SER A 130 -12.20 -3.30 4.14
CA SER A 130 -11.74 -2.14 4.92
C SER A 130 -12.85 -1.66 5.85
N THR A 131 -14.04 -1.38 5.29
CA THR A 131 -15.21 -0.87 6.00
C THR A 131 -15.64 -1.80 7.14
N ARG A 132 -15.74 -3.11 6.83
CA ARG A 132 -16.10 -4.15 7.80
C ARG A 132 -15.08 -4.28 8.93
N LEU A 133 -13.79 -4.22 8.60
CA LEU A 133 -12.72 -4.40 9.59
C LEU A 133 -12.55 -3.16 10.48
N ILE A 134 -12.80 -1.95 9.96
CA ILE A 134 -12.93 -0.75 10.81
C ILE A 134 -14.05 -0.97 11.82
N SER A 135 -15.24 -1.40 11.36
CA SER A 135 -16.41 -1.62 12.22
C SER A 135 -16.14 -2.70 13.29
N ASP A 136 -15.52 -3.83 12.92
CA ASP A 136 -15.14 -4.89 13.87
C ASP A 136 -14.19 -4.39 14.96
N VAL A 137 -13.24 -3.53 14.59
CA VAL A 137 -12.19 -3.05 15.49
C VAL A 137 -12.70 -1.97 16.45
N CYS A 138 -13.48 -1.01 15.96
CA CYS A 138 -13.94 0.13 16.78
C CYS A 138 -15.35 -0.06 17.37
N GLY A 139 -16.13 -1.02 16.87
CA GLY A 139 -17.50 -1.30 17.30
C GLY A 139 -18.52 -0.23 16.87
N ARG A 140 -18.15 0.68 15.96
CA ARG A 140 -18.99 1.80 15.51
C ARG A 140 -19.50 1.58 14.08
N THR A 141 -20.52 2.35 13.70
CA THR A 141 -21.04 2.36 12.34
C THR A 141 -20.04 3.00 11.38
N VAL A 142 -19.75 2.33 10.27
CA VAL A 142 -18.84 2.81 9.22
C VAL A 142 -19.59 2.92 7.89
N TYR A 143 -19.41 4.04 7.20
CA TYR A 143 -20.08 4.35 5.94
C TYR A 143 -19.09 4.18 4.78
N GLY A 144 -19.30 3.15 3.97
CA GLY A 144 -18.44 2.82 2.83
C GLY A 144 -19.01 3.35 1.51
N PHE A 145 -18.25 4.18 0.79
CA PHE A 145 -18.66 4.80 -0.47
C PHE A 145 -17.91 4.19 -1.64
N ASP A 146 -18.63 3.68 -2.63
CA ASP A 146 -18.03 3.15 -3.85
C ASP A 146 -19.05 3.09 -4.98
N THR A 147 -18.57 3.14 -6.23
CA THR A 147 -19.43 2.90 -7.38
C THR A 147 -19.83 1.43 -7.50
N PHE A 148 -19.01 0.52 -6.94
CA PHE A 148 -18.99 -0.93 -7.15
C PHE A 148 -18.86 -1.36 -8.62
N SER A 149 -18.61 -0.38 -9.49
CA SER A 149 -18.43 -0.50 -10.94
C SER A 149 -17.01 -0.16 -11.38
N GLY A 150 -16.10 0.03 -10.42
CA GLY A 150 -14.70 0.34 -10.64
C GLY A 150 -14.41 1.84 -10.70
N LEU A 151 -13.20 2.17 -11.17
CA LEU A 151 -12.70 3.54 -11.27
C LEU A 151 -13.64 4.44 -12.09
N VAL A 152 -13.87 5.66 -11.60
CA VAL A 152 -14.67 6.69 -12.29
C VAL A 152 -13.88 7.34 -13.43
N GLU A 153 -12.55 7.39 -13.28
CA GLU A 153 -11.60 8.06 -14.17
C GLU A 153 -10.47 7.10 -14.56
N ASP A 154 -9.68 7.47 -15.57
CA ASP A 154 -8.43 6.77 -15.85
C ASP A 154 -7.44 7.09 -14.72
N TRP A 155 -6.87 6.05 -14.11
CA TRP A 155 -5.88 6.20 -13.06
C TRP A 155 -4.48 5.99 -13.62
N GLU A 156 -3.72 7.08 -13.70
CA GLU A 156 -2.33 7.07 -14.11
C GLU A 156 -1.44 6.70 -12.91
N LEU A 157 -1.00 5.44 -12.85
CA LEU A 157 0.07 4.97 -11.95
C LEU A 157 1.41 5.51 -12.45
N GLU A 158 1.56 6.84 -12.42
CA GLU A 158 2.65 7.57 -13.05
C GLU A 158 2.96 7.09 -14.50
N ASP A 159 4.23 7.14 -14.90
CA ASP A 159 4.72 6.62 -16.19
C ASP A 159 4.81 5.08 -16.22
N LEU A 160 4.24 4.37 -15.23
CA LEU A 160 4.37 2.92 -15.13
C LEU A 160 3.27 2.21 -15.92
N THR A 161 2.01 2.58 -15.72
CA THR A 161 0.82 1.98 -16.37
C THR A 161 -0.38 2.92 -16.18
N VAL A 162 -1.31 2.92 -17.13
CA VAL A 162 -2.61 3.59 -16.96
C VAL A 162 -3.67 2.53 -16.75
N LEU A 163 -4.30 2.52 -15.57
CA LEU A 163 -5.49 1.71 -15.32
C LEU A 163 -6.70 2.46 -15.86
N LYS A 164 -7.44 1.80 -16.75
CA LYS A 164 -8.57 2.44 -17.43
C LYS A 164 -9.78 2.53 -16.51
N ARG A 165 -10.61 3.54 -16.75
CA ARG A 165 -11.95 3.66 -16.17
C ARG A 165 -12.69 2.31 -16.17
N GLY A 166 -13.34 1.97 -15.06
CA GLY A 166 -14.01 0.68 -14.85
C GLY A 166 -13.10 -0.49 -14.46
N SER A 167 -11.79 -0.25 -14.32
CA SER A 167 -10.89 -1.18 -13.61
C SER A 167 -11.36 -1.34 -12.16
N PHE A 168 -11.12 -2.51 -11.57
CA PHE A 168 -11.62 -2.90 -10.23
C PHE A 168 -13.15 -3.06 -10.11
N SER A 169 -13.89 -3.07 -11.22
CA SER A 169 -15.33 -3.36 -11.19
C SER A 169 -15.64 -4.75 -10.61
N LEU A 170 -16.63 -4.83 -9.72
CA LEU A 170 -17.13 -6.10 -9.17
C LEU A 170 -17.84 -6.96 -10.23
N SER A 171 -18.17 -6.40 -11.39
CA SER A 171 -18.73 -7.15 -12.52
C SER A 171 -17.68 -7.98 -13.27
N GLN A 172 -16.38 -7.77 -13.03
CA GLN A 172 -15.32 -8.49 -13.72
C GLN A 172 -15.24 -9.96 -13.26
N PRO A 173 -14.99 -10.94 -14.16
CA PRO A 173 -14.95 -12.36 -13.78
C PRO A 173 -13.95 -12.70 -12.68
N LEU A 174 -12.79 -12.03 -12.65
CA LEU A 174 -11.77 -12.22 -11.63
C LEU A 174 -12.24 -11.68 -10.27
N ALA A 175 -12.87 -10.51 -10.25
CA ALA A 175 -13.44 -9.91 -9.05
C ALA A 175 -14.58 -10.80 -8.49
N GLN A 176 -15.49 -11.28 -9.34
CA GLN A 176 -16.56 -12.20 -8.92
C GLN A 176 -16.03 -13.50 -8.32
N ARG A 177 -14.94 -14.04 -8.87
CA ARG A 177 -14.28 -15.23 -8.31
C ARG A 177 -13.65 -14.93 -6.95
N PHE A 178 -12.99 -13.79 -6.82
CA PHE A 178 -12.40 -13.34 -5.55
C PHE A 178 -13.46 -13.13 -4.47
N VAL A 179 -14.52 -12.38 -4.79
CA VAL A 179 -15.69 -12.13 -3.91
C VAL A 179 -16.22 -13.46 -3.37
N ARG A 180 -16.47 -14.44 -4.25
CA ARG A 180 -16.96 -15.77 -3.88
C ARG A 180 -16.01 -16.48 -2.90
N ASP A 181 -14.70 -16.38 -3.11
CA ASP A 181 -13.70 -17.04 -2.26
C ASP A 181 -13.52 -16.36 -0.89
N THR A 182 -13.90 -15.08 -0.76
CA THR A 182 -13.94 -14.36 0.54
C THR A 182 -15.24 -14.58 1.33
N GLY A 183 -16.27 -15.19 0.72
CA GLY A 183 -17.57 -15.38 1.36
C GLY A 183 -18.46 -14.13 1.36
N VAL A 184 -18.03 -13.04 0.73
CA VAL A 184 -18.87 -11.85 0.51
C VAL A 184 -19.92 -12.17 -0.55
N THR A 185 -21.17 -11.85 -0.25
CA THR A 185 -22.30 -11.86 -1.20
C THR A 185 -22.58 -10.45 -1.70
N LEU A 186 -23.11 -10.33 -2.91
CA LEU A 186 -23.54 -9.06 -3.48
C LEU A 186 -25.06 -9.04 -3.60
N HIS A 187 -25.68 -7.96 -3.16
CA HIS A 187 -27.10 -7.66 -3.35
C HIS A 187 -27.21 -6.39 -4.21
N ASP A 188 -27.79 -6.49 -5.39
CA ASP A 188 -27.87 -5.39 -6.38
C ASP A 188 -26.51 -4.72 -6.71
N GLY A 189 -25.45 -5.53 -6.68
CA GLY A 189 -24.07 -5.10 -6.94
C GLY A 189 -23.40 -4.43 -5.73
N VAL A 190 -24.04 -4.38 -4.57
CA VAL A 190 -23.49 -3.87 -3.32
C VAL A 190 -23.08 -5.04 -2.42
N PRO A 191 -21.88 -5.00 -1.80
CA PRO A 191 -21.46 -6.01 -0.84
C PRO A 191 -22.34 -6.09 0.42
N ASP A 192 -22.58 -7.30 0.93
CA ASP A 192 -23.32 -7.51 2.18
C ASP A 192 -22.51 -6.99 3.40
N ALA A 193 -23.20 -6.47 4.41
CA ALA A 193 -22.60 -6.08 5.69
C ALA A 193 -22.03 -7.27 6.48
N LEU A 194 -22.52 -8.49 6.24
CA LEU A 194 -22.11 -9.72 6.93
C LEU A 194 -22.25 -9.59 8.46
N GLY A 195 -23.36 -8.99 8.92
CA GLY A 195 -23.70 -8.84 10.33
C GLY A 195 -22.95 -7.73 11.08
N ARG A 196 -22.22 -6.86 10.37
CA ARG A 196 -21.45 -5.74 10.95
C ARG A 196 -22.22 -4.43 10.86
N ASN A 197 -21.83 -3.46 11.68
CA ASN A 197 -22.39 -2.11 11.66
C ASN A 197 -21.77 -1.32 10.50
N VAL A 198 -22.12 -1.67 9.27
CA VAL A 198 -21.66 -0.98 8.07
C VAL A 198 -22.84 -0.61 7.17
N GLU A 199 -22.74 0.54 6.54
CA GLU A 199 -23.67 0.99 5.52
C GLU A 199 -22.87 1.28 4.24
N PHE A 200 -23.25 0.63 3.14
CA PHE A 200 -22.61 0.84 1.85
C PHE A 200 -23.44 1.78 0.98
N ILE A 201 -22.85 2.89 0.56
CA ILE A 201 -23.45 3.90 -0.28
C ILE A 201 -22.97 3.66 -1.70
N LYS A 202 -23.87 3.18 -2.56
CA LYS A 202 -23.59 2.92 -3.98
C LYS A 202 -23.66 4.20 -4.79
N GLY A 203 -22.56 4.56 -5.43
CA GLY A 203 -22.47 5.65 -6.38
C GLY A 203 -21.12 6.34 -6.34
N SER A 204 -20.94 7.30 -7.24
CA SER A 204 -19.75 8.14 -7.27
C SER A 204 -19.72 9.07 -6.06
N THR A 205 -18.55 9.32 -5.47
CA THR A 205 -18.41 10.29 -4.36
C THR A 205 -18.84 11.70 -4.76
N TYR A 206 -18.77 12.02 -6.06
CA TYR A 206 -19.31 13.23 -6.67
C TYR A 206 -20.82 13.41 -6.45
N ASP A 207 -21.58 12.31 -6.51
CA ASP A 207 -23.05 12.33 -6.44
C ASP A 207 -23.57 12.00 -5.03
N THR A 208 -22.77 11.30 -4.22
CA THR A 208 -23.25 10.65 -2.99
C THR A 208 -22.81 11.33 -1.70
N LEU A 209 -21.62 11.94 -1.65
CA LEU A 209 -21.11 12.53 -0.40
C LEU A 209 -21.95 13.73 0.06
N ALA A 210 -22.24 14.67 -0.84
CA ALA A 210 -22.97 15.88 -0.48
C ALA A 210 -24.40 15.58 0.03
N PRO A 211 -25.21 14.75 -0.64
CA PRO A 211 -26.52 14.34 -0.10
C PRO A 211 -26.40 13.60 1.24
N PHE A 212 -25.44 12.68 1.37
CA PHE A 212 -25.24 11.92 2.61
C PHE A 212 -24.95 12.83 3.82
N LEU A 213 -24.11 13.85 3.63
CA LEU A 213 -23.78 14.83 4.67
C LEU A 213 -24.96 15.78 4.96
N ALA A 214 -25.78 16.12 3.95
CA ALA A 214 -26.95 16.96 4.10
C ALA A 214 -28.03 16.30 4.97
N GLU A 215 -28.19 14.98 4.88
CA GLU A 215 -29.10 14.19 5.72
C GLU A 215 -28.66 14.12 7.19
N ARG A 216 -27.40 14.45 7.47
CA ARG A 216 -26.77 14.36 8.80
C ARG A 216 -26.22 15.73 9.22
N PRO A 217 -27.06 16.76 9.39
CA PRO A 217 -26.59 18.11 9.68
C PRO A 217 -25.81 18.16 11.00
N GLY A 218 -24.69 18.88 11.02
CA GLY A 218 -23.82 19.04 12.19
C GLY A 218 -22.98 17.82 12.59
N ALA A 219 -23.21 16.64 11.99
CA ALA A 219 -22.43 15.43 12.28
C ALA A 219 -20.94 15.62 11.91
N PRO A 220 -20.01 15.51 12.89
CA PRO A 220 -18.58 15.68 12.65
C PRO A 220 -17.95 14.40 12.09
N ILE A 221 -16.92 14.51 11.26
CA ILE A 221 -16.17 13.36 10.75
C ILE A 221 -15.03 13.04 11.72
N ARG A 222 -15.08 11.87 12.35
CA ARG A 222 -14.03 11.42 13.29
C ARG A 222 -12.91 10.67 12.57
N LEU A 223 -13.27 9.83 11.61
CA LEU A 223 -12.35 9.08 10.76
C LEU A 223 -12.72 9.29 9.30
N PHE A 224 -11.73 9.65 8.49
CA PHE A 224 -11.85 9.83 7.06
C PHE A 224 -10.79 8.96 6.38
N HIS A 225 -11.19 7.84 5.78
CA HIS A 225 -10.30 7.00 5.00
C HIS A 225 -10.46 7.32 3.51
N MET A 226 -9.33 7.61 2.85
CA MET A 226 -9.23 8.03 1.46
C MET A 226 -8.48 6.97 0.63
N ASP A 227 -9.21 6.29 -0.24
CA ASP A 227 -8.70 5.32 -1.22
C ASP A 227 -9.39 5.57 -2.58
N LEU A 228 -9.22 6.77 -3.12
CA LEU A 228 -9.91 7.22 -4.34
C LEU A 228 -9.02 7.29 -5.59
N ASP A 229 -7.73 6.92 -5.46
CA ASP A 229 -6.69 6.82 -6.49
C ASP A 229 -6.34 8.11 -7.27
N THR A 230 -7.34 8.90 -7.72
CA THR A 230 -7.17 10.09 -8.57
C THR A 230 -7.16 11.39 -7.76
N TYR A 231 -6.39 12.37 -8.24
CA TYR A 231 -6.22 13.66 -7.59
C TYR A 231 -7.56 14.40 -7.46
N GLU A 232 -8.34 14.40 -8.54
CA GLU A 232 -9.64 15.06 -8.65
C GLU A 232 -10.64 14.47 -7.65
N SER A 233 -10.73 13.14 -7.57
CA SER A 233 -11.62 12.45 -6.63
C SER A 233 -11.22 12.70 -5.17
N CYS A 234 -9.92 12.68 -4.88
CA CYS A 234 -9.37 12.98 -3.55
C CYS A 234 -9.70 14.41 -3.12
N LEU A 235 -9.44 15.39 -4.00
CA LEU A 235 -9.71 16.80 -3.72
C LEU A 235 -11.20 17.07 -3.56
N HIS A 236 -12.03 16.49 -4.44
CA HIS A 236 -13.50 16.60 -4.34
C HIS A 236 -14.00 16.09 -2.99
N ALA A 237 -13.52 14.93 -2.53
CA ALA A 237 -13.93 14.36 -1.27
C ALA A 237 -13.54 15.23 -0.06
N LEU A 238 -12.31 15.76 -0.05
CA LEU A 238 -11.83 16.70 0.98
C LEU A 238 -12.67 17.99 1.00
N GLU A 239 -12.89 18.60 -0.16
CA GLU A 239 -13.65 19.84 -0.28
C GLU A 239 -15.12 19.65 0.11
N THR A 240 -15.73 18.53 -0.28
CA THR A 240 -17.13 18.21 0.11
C THR A 240 -17.27 17.99 1.62
N CYS A 241 -16.25 17.42 2.26
CA CYS A 241 -16.26 17.10 3.69
C CYS A 241 -15.74 18.21 4.60
N LYS A 242 -15.24 19.33 4.04
CA LYS A 242 -14.50 20.36 4.77
C LYS A 242 -15.23 20.92 6.00
N ASP A 243 -16.54 21.10 5.90
CA ASP A 243 -17.36 21.69 6.96
C ASP A 243 -17.68 20.70 8.09
N ARG A 244 -17.24 19.45 7.94
CA ARG A 244 -17.47 18.36 8.90
C ARG A 244 -16.20 17.92 9.62
N PHE A 245 -15.02 18.37 9.18
CA PHE A 245 -13.79 18.15 9.93
C PHE A 245 -13.77 18.97 11.23
N VAL A 246 -13.23 18.39 12.29
CA VAL A 246 -13.07 19.00 13.61
C VAL A 246 -11.65 18.77 14.11
N GLU A 247 -11.23 19.48 15.15
CA GLU A 247 -10.00 19.12 15.84
C GLU A 247 -10.09 17.69 16.36
N GLY A 248 -9.01 16.93 16.14
CA GLY A 248 -8.94 15.51 16.40
C GLY A 248 -9.40 14.64 15.23
N SER A 249 -10.04 15.15 14.17
CA SER A 249 -10.39 14.34 13.00
C SER A 249 -9.16 13.64 12.44
N ILE A 250 -9.26 12.33 12.24
CA ILE A 250 -8.19 11.48 11.73
C ILE A 250 -8.42 11.23 10.25
N LEU A 251 -7.45 11.60 9.43
CA LEU A 251 -7.44 11.34 7.99
C LEU A 251 -6.42 10.23 7.71
N VAL A 252 -6.84 9.18 7.02
CA VAL A 252 -6.01 8.05 6.61
C VAL A 252 -6.04 7.98 5.08
N PHE A 253 -4.87 7.91 4.48
CA PHE A 253 -4.64 7.93 3.05
C PHE A 253 -4.03 6.59 2.63
N ASP A 254 -4.54 5.91 1.61
CA ASP A 254 -4.11 4.57 1.23
C ASP A 254 -2.75 4.58 0.49
N GLU A 255 -2.59 5.52 -0.44
CA GLU A 255 -1.46 5.59 -1.36
C GLU A 255 -0.61 6.87 -1.24
N TYR A 256 -0.66 7.54 -0.09
CA TYR A 256 -0.03 8.84 0.16
C TYR A 256 1.42 9.01 -0.31
N LEU A 257 2.25 7.95 -0.25
CA LEU A 257 3.65 7.98 -0.69
C LEU A 257 3.91 7.25 -2.01
N VAL A 258 2.89 6.68 -2.64
CA VAL A 258 3.00 5.86 -3.86
C VAL A 258 2.61 6.68 -5.06
N THR A 259 1.46 7.35 -5.00
CA THR A 259 0.99 8.25 -6.05
C THR A 259 1.09 9.70 -5.60
N SER A 260 1.28 10.61 -6.56
CA SER A 260 1.27 12.04 -6.23
C SER A 260 -0.13 12.57 -5.92
N SER A 261 -1.19 11.80 -6.20
CA SER A 261 -2.59 12.24 -6.18
C SER A 261 -3.05 12.66 -4.78
N GLU A 262 -3.05 11.72 -3.82
CA GLU A 262 -3.55 11.95 -2.46
C GLU A 262 -2.74 13.00 -1.71
N MET A 263 -1.41 12.89 -1.74
CA MET A 263 -0.52 13.85 -1.09
C MET A 263 -0.68 15.26 -1.67
N ARG A 264 -0.85 15.38 -3.00
CA ARG A 264 -1.06 16.67 -3.64
C ARG A 264 -2.43 17.25 -3.30
N ALA A 265 -3.49 16.44 -3.35
CA ALA A 265 -4.84 16.87 -2.98
C ALA A 265 -4.86 17.39 -1.54
N PHE A 266 -4.24 16.64 -0.61
CA PHE A 266 -4.11 17.09 0.77
C PHE A 266 -3.26 18.36 0.89
N TYR A 267 -2.11 18.46 0.21
CA TYR A 267 -1.25 19.64 0.22
C TYR A 267 -2.01 20.91 -0.22
N GLU A 268 -2.75 20.84 -1.31
CA GLU A 268 -3.52 21.98 -1.82
C GLU A 268 -4.66 22.35 -0.87
N PHE A 269 -5.37 21.35 -0.34
CA PHE A 269 -6.45 21.52 0.64
C PHE A 269 -5.97 22.17 1.95
N GLN A 270 -4.96 21.59 2.60
CA GLN A 270 -4.42 22.13 3.86
C GLN A 270 -3.87 23.55 3.67
N ARG A 271 -3.26 23.84 2.52
CA ARG A 271 -2.71 25.16 2.21
C ARG A 271 -3.82 26.19 2.03
N ARG A 272 -4.87 25.85 1.27
CA ARG A 272 -6.02 26.73 1.02
C ARG A 272 -6.64 27.18 2.34
N TYR A 273 -6.86 26.21 3.23
CA TYR A 273 -7.56 26.42 4.50
C TYR A 273 -6.65 26.71 5.69
N GLN A 274 -5.33 26.70 5.50
CA GLN A 274 -4.34 26.87 6.58
C GLN A 274 -4.58 25.90 7.74
N LEU A 275 -4.85 24.64 7.41
CA LEU A 275 -5.07 23.59 8.43
C LEU A 275 -3.79 23.36 9.22
N GLU A 276 -3.95 23.20 10.53
CA GLU A 276 -2.91 22.67 11.40
C GLU A 276 -3.17 21.18 11.60
N TRP A 277 -2.10 20.38 11.50
CA TRP A 277 -2.20 18.94 11.54
C TRP A 277 -0.87 18.32 11.94
N ARG A 278 -0.91 17.05 12.33
CA ARG A 278 0.29 16.24 12.62
C ARG A 278 0.17 14.85 12.03
N TYR A 279 1.28 14.31 11.52
CA TYR A 279 1.35 12.88 11.18
C TYR A 279 1.25 12.04 12.45
N ARG A 280 0.56 10.90 12.35
CA ARG A 280 0.37 9.96 13.46
C ARG A 280 1.07 8.64 13.19
N ALA A 281 0.80 8.03 12.04
CA ALA A 281 1.40 6.76 11.66
C ALA A 281 1.62 6.64 10.16
N TRP A 282 2.55 5.77 9.78
CA TRP A 282 2.57 5.17 8.46
C TRP A 282 2.94 3.68 8.55
N GLY A 283 2.34 2.91 7.67
CA GLY A 283 2.44 1.46 7.64
C GLY A 283 2.41 0.94 6.21
N LEU A 284 2.39 -0.39 6.09
CA LEU A 284 2.20 -1.07 4.81
C LEU A 284 0.71 -1.41 4.65
N GLU A 285 0.24 -1.37 3.41
CA GLU A 285 -1.19 -1.39 3.04
C GLU A 285 -1.71 -2.79 2.60
N ILE A 286 -3.04 -2.83 2.44
CA ILE A 286 -4.14 -3.76 2.67
C ILE A 286 -4.44 -4.86 1.63
N MET A 287 -3.74 -5.01 0.51
CA MET A 287 -4.02 -6.16 -0.40
C MET A 287 -3.93 -7.52 0.34
N GLU A 288 -3.09 -7.63 1.35
CA GLU A 288 -3.00 -8.80 2.22
C GLU A 288 -4.28 -9.05 3.04
N MET A 289 -4.99 -8.01 3.48
CA MET A 289 -6.22 -8.16 4.27
C MET A 289 -7.33 -8.81 3.45
N ASN A 290 -7.51 -8.41 2.19
CA ASN A 290 -8.49 -9.04 1.31
C ASN A 290 -8.20 -10.54 1.11
N ILE A 291 -6.92 -10.91 0.98
CA ILE A 291 -6.49 -12.31 0.83
C ILE A 291 -6.66 -13.08 2.14
N GLU A 292 -6.40 -12.45 3.30
CA GLU A 292 -6.56 -13.07 4.62
C GLU A 292 -8.01 -13.47 4.93
N MET A 293 -8.99 -12.79 4.33
CA MET A 293 -10.41 -13.10 4.52
C MET A 293 -10.88 -14.35 3.76
N ILE A 294 -10.01 -14.98 2.96
CA ILE A 294 -10.31 -16.24 2.27
C ILE A 294 -10.24 -17.40 3.28
N PRO A 295 -11.36 -18.08 3.60
CA PRO A 295 -11.38 -19.10 4.67
C PRO A 295 -10.50 -20.32 4.34
N GLY A 296 -10.35 -20.64 3.05
CA GLY A 296 -9.59 -21.80 2.59
C GLY A 296 -8.09 -21.55 2.60
N ARG A 297 -7.36 -22.14 3.55
CA ARG A 297 -5.88 -22.01 3.68
C ARG A 297 -5.11 -22.25 2.37
N TRP A 298 -5.51 -23.26 1.60
CA TRP A 298 -4.90 -23.58 0.31
C TRP A 298 -5.22 -22.55 -0.77
N LYS A 299 -6.46 -22.04 -0.80
CA LYS A 299 -6.84 -20.96 -1.72
C LYS A 299 -6.08 -19.69 -1.40
N ARG A 300 -5.99 -19.33 -0.11
CA ARG A 300 -5.22 -18.18 0.37
C ARG A 300 -3.76 -18.26 -0.08
N LEU A 301 -3.12 -19.43 0.09
CA LEU A 301 -1.76 -19.67 -0.39
C LEU A 301 -1.63 -19.46 -1.91
N TRP A 302 -2.58 -19.96 -2.69
CA TRP A 302 -2.62 -19.71 -4.13
C TRP A 302 -2.76 -18.23 -4.46
N TYR A 303 -3.63 -17.51 -3.76
CA TYR A 303 -3.79 -16.07 -3.95
C TYR A 303 -2.52 -15.30 -3.63
N TYR A 304 -1.79 -15.65 -2.56
CA TYR A 304 -0.46 -15.09 -2.30
C TYR A 304 0.52 -15.39 -3.42
N PHE A 305 0.59 -16.63 -3.91
CA PHE A 305 1.44 -16.95 -5.04
C PHE A 305 1.08 -16.17 -6.30
N THR A 306 -0.22 -16.01 -6.61
CA THR A 306 -0.66 -15.22 -7.76
C THR A 306 -0.43 -13.73 -7.56
N ALA A 307 -0.59 -13.21 -6.36
CA ALA A 307 -0.35 -11.80 -6.04
C ALA A 307 1.14 -11.50 -6.11
N ILE A 308 1.99 -12.37 -5.57
CA ILE A 308 3.45 -12.30 -5.73
C ILE A 308 3.80 -12.41 -7.22
N ALA A 309 3.27 -13.39 -7.96
CA ALA A 309 3.55 -13.53 -9.39
C ALA A 309 3.09 -12.29 -10.20
N PHE A 310 1.90 -11.76 -9.92
CA PHE A 310 1.38 -10.54 -10.55
C PHE A 310 2.22 -9.32 -10.18
N TYR A 311 2.58 -9.18 -8.91
CA TYR A 311 3.50 -8.15 -8.44
C TYR A 311 4.83 -8.22 -9.21
N TRP A 312 5.38 -9.43 -9.36
CA TRP A 312 6.63 -9.72 -10.08
C TRP A 312 6.54 -9.60 -11.61
N LEU A 313 5.38 -9.85 -12.23
CA LEU A 313 5.20 -9.89 -13.70
C LEU A 313 4.61 -8.61 -14.29
N LEU A 314 3.67 -7.96 -13.58
CA LEU A 314 2.82 -6.89 -14.13
C LEU A 314 2.87 -5.59 -13.32
N ALA A 315 3.18 -5.63 -12.02
CA ALA A 315 3.35 -4.44 -11.20
C ALA A 315 4.85 -4.08 -11.00
N ASP A 316 5.23 -3.71 -9.78
CA ASP A 316 6.54 -3.25 -9.34
C ASP A 316 7.69 -4.28 -9.56
N GLY A 317 7.38 -5.49 -10.04
CA GLY A 317 8.26 -6.59 -10.45
C GLY A 317 9.33 -6.27 -11.50
N ARG A 318 9.35 -5.03 -11.96
CA ARG A 318 10.55 -4.42 -12.51
C ARG A 318 11.73 -4.42 -11.54
N TYR A 319 11.68 -4.81 -10.26
CA TYR A 319 12.88 -4.86 -9.38
C TYR A 319 14.10 -5.58 -9.98
N VAL A 320 13.89 -6.68 -10.74
CA VAL A 320 15.00 -7.35 -11.45
C VAL A 320 15.57 -6.47 -12.58
N TRP A 321 14.70 -5.67 -13.20
CA TRP A 321 15.02 -4.74 -14.28
C TRP A 321 15.35 -3.31 -13.79
N MET A 322 15.11 -2.99 -12.52
CA MET A 322 15.25 -1.67 -11.93
C MET A 322 16.70 -1.18 -12.01
N PRO A 323 17.72 -2.03 -11.73
CA PRO A 323 19.12 -1.69 -11.98
C PRO A 323 19.44 -1.34 -13.44
N PHE A 324 18.55 -1.59 -14.40
CA PHE A 324 18.73 -1.17 -15.80
C PHE A 324 18.03 0.16 -16.12
N SER A 325 17.23 0.70 -15.19
CA SER A 325 16.58 1.99 -15.36
C SER A 325 17.50 3.15 -14.95
N LYS A 326 17.44 4.26 -15.69
CA LYS A 326 18.14 5.51 -15.31
C LYS A 326 17.62 6.07 -13.98
N ARG A 327 16.34 5.85 -13.68
CA ARG A 327 15.63 6.34 -12.47
C ARG A 327 16.21 5.71 -11.21
N PHE A 328 16.42 4.39 -11.21
CA PHE A 328 17.07 3.68 -10.13
C PHE A 328 18.43 4.29 -9.78
N TRP A 329 19.34 4.40 -10.75
CA TRP A 329 20.68 4.93 -10.48
C TRP A 329 20.67 6.39 -10.03
N ARG A 330 19.75 7.21 -10.57
CA ARG A 330 19.56 8.60 -10.11
C ARG A 330 19.20 8.68 -8.63
N PHE A 331 18.28 7.82 -8.17
CA PHE A 331 17.94 7.72 -6.75
C PHE A 331 19.13 7.21 -5.93
N TRP A 332 19.69 6.04 -6.23
CA TRP A 332 20.72 5.41 -5.39
C TRP A 332 22.03 6.19 -5.32
N LEU A 333 22.39 6.92 -6.38
CA LEU A 333 23.57 7.79 -6.39
C LEU A 333 23.30 9.18 -5.79
N GLY A 334 22.06 9.69 -5.88
CA GLY A 334 21.73 11.08 -5.49
C GLY A 334 20.96 11.26 -4.17
N ALA A 335 20.24 10.25 -3.68
CA ALA A 335 19.37 10.38 -2.51
C ALA A 335 20.16 10.37 -1.19
N PRO A 336 19.75 11.11 -0.14
CA PRO A 336 20.33 11.02 1.21
C PRO A 336 20.43 9.59 1.75
N LEU A 337 21.40 9.33 2.64
CA LEU A 337 21.53 8.03 3.30
C LEU A 337 20.24 7.66 4.06
N SER A 338 19.62 8.64 4.71
CA SER A 338 18.36 8.47 5.42
C SER A 338 17.20 8.08 4.51
N ASP A 339 17.20 8.55 3.25
CA ASP A 339 16.20 8.17 2.25
C ASP A 339 16.42 6.75 1.74
N ILE A 340 17.68 6.35 1.57
CA ILE A 340 18.05 4.98 1.23
C ILE A 340 17.64 3.99 2.34
N VAL A 341 17.92 4.32 3.61
CA VAL A 341 17.52 3.49 4.75
C VAL A 341 16.00 3.41 4.87
N PHE A 342 15.31 4.53 4.69
CA PHE A 342 13.85 4.55 4.65
C PHE A 342 13.31 3.66 3.54
N MET A 343 13.92 3.69 2.35
CA MET A 343 13.54 2.83 1.23
C MET A 343 13.71 1.34 1.49
N LEU A 344 14.88 0.96 1.99
CA LEU A 344 15.14 -0.45 2.33
C LEU A 344 14.18 -0.96 3.41
N GLY A 345 13.81 -0.09 4.35
CA GLY A 345 12.80 -0.40 5.35
C GLY A 345 11.38 -0.46 4.82
N ALA A 346 11.08 0.19 3.69
CA ALA A 346 9.75 0.36 3.14
C ALA A 346 9.55 -0.41 1.81
N ALA A 347 10.44 -1.37 1.49
CA ALA A 347 10.35 -2.14 0.26
C ALA A 347 9.12 -3.05 0.25
N GLY A 348 8.39 -3.08 -0.88
CA GLY A 348 7.45 -4.16 -1.21
C GLY A 348 5.96 -3.82 -1.28
N GLN A 349 5.47 -2.71 -0.69
CA GLN A 349 4.02 -2.47 -0.60
C GLN A 349 3.62 -0.99 -0.64
N ARG A 350 2.33 -0.76 -0.95
CA ARG A 350 1.63 0.53 -0.82
C ARG A 350 1.74 1.07 0.61
N LYS A 351 1.69 2.39 0.75
CA LYS A 351 2.12 3.08 1.99
C LYS A 351 1.03 4.01 2.47
N SER A 352 0.21 3.46 3.35
CA SER A 352 -0.84 4.21 4.01
C SER A 352 -0.28 5.11 5.10
N VAL A 353 -0.76 6.34 5.14
CA VAL A 353 -0.35 7.38 6.09
C VAL A 353 -1.58 7.92 6.81
N SER A 354 -1.47 8.11 8.13
CA SER A 354 -2.47 8.80 8.92
C SER A 354 -1.96 10.13 9.46
N LEU A 355 -2.88 11.08 9.54
CA LEU A 355 -2.68 12.37 10.19
C LEU A 355 -3.91 12.77 10.99
N GLU A 356 -3.71 13.66 11.93
CA GLU A 356 -4.77 14.24 12.76
C GLU A 356 -4.79 15.75 12.58
N ILE A 357 -5.99 16.29 12.38
CA ILE A 357 -6.23 17.72 12.35
C ILE A 357 -6.11 18.26 13.78
N THR A 358 -5.24 19.23 13.99
CA THR A 358 -5.00 19.87 15.29
C THR A 358 -5.47 21.32 15.34
N GLY A 359 -5.88 21.88 14.20
CA GLY A 359 -6.45 23.22 14.12
C GLY A 359 -7.09 23.46 12.75
N LEU A 360 -8.21 24.18 12.75
CA LEU A 360 -9.05 24.36 11.56
C LEU A 360 -8.70 25.60 10.72
N GLY A 361 -7.86 26.50 11.22
CA GLY A 361 -7.32 27.63 10.46
C GLY A 361 -8.39 28.56 9.89
N LYS A 362 -8.57 28.56 8.58
CA LYS A 362 -9.63 29.34 7.90
C LYS A 362 -11.00 28.69 7.96
N LEU A 363 -11.10 27.37 8.10
CA LEU A 363 -12.40 26.69 8.17
C LEU A 363 -13.19 27.12 9.40
N GLU A 364 -12.52 27.33 10.54
CA GLU A 364 -13.16 27.87 11.75
C GLU A 364 -13.73 29.27 11.51
N ARG A 365 -12.95 30.15 10.89
CA ARG A 365 -13.37 31.53 10.55
C ARG A 365 -14.52 31.58 9.54
N GLU A 366 -14.63 30.60 8.67
CA GLU A 366 -15.75 30.49 7.72
C GLU A 366 -17.03 30.00 8.42
N ARG A 367 -16.90 29.12 9.42
CA ARG A 367 -18.04 28.66 10.24
C ARG A 367 -18.59 29.75 11.14
N ASP A 368 -17.74 30.59 11.73
CA ASP A 368 -18.18 31.70 12.58
C ASP A 368 -18.93 32.83 11.83
N ARG A 369 -18.90 32.80 10.50
CA ARG A 369 -19.57 33.81 9.62
C ARG A 369 -20.97 33.40 9.16
N ILE A 370 -21.35 32.13 9.35
CA ILE A 370 -22.66 31.56 9.02
C ILE A 370 -23.50 31.53 10.29
#